data_AF-B8BRL5-F1
#
_entry.id   AF-B8BRL5-F1
#
_cell.length_a   1.000
_cell.length_b   1.000
_cell.length_c   1.000
_cell.angle_alpha   90.00
_cell.angle_beta   90.00
_cell.angle_gamma   90.00
#
_symmetry.space_group_name_H-M   'P 1'
#
loop_
_entity.id
_entity.type
_entity.pdbx_description
1 polymer ?
#
loop_
_entity_poly.entity_id
_entity_poly.type
_entity_poly.pdbx_seq_one_letter_code
_entity_poly.pdbx_strand_id
1 'polypeptide(L)'
;ISSTGDGMGWEMIRAGAIAKQVITELEGMGGSGLSFQDLSGFNVMTTNTPIIGEPNDGNHYGPARSFLGNVEEHDNGMEELIVGADGNPLVFDPRDVLKGGNMVQWDDVKGGMHPWDPNYFVPMGLPTDPSFDPEFIMQHAIDSANSASAYATGVKTGVNMMGVDLYEQPVRSILEEALSCDKSGGIMTSVPILHATPAAFVTHTNYRKNGHHLQDGYKETKPTWAMGTCASRYQPSDEMKQAMMPGGSLSEEFTFLHQDPDVLAENFYDSIQDLDPDDGKKVLACFGGEYSTSGEFLVPLKNFVYCNDNMPYRGLDSSYLDRWCSVGIIDKDEDDVTIGITPNSTICNHWPEEELKNIPVMKDHVKEALKFLGKDDDGYFLMIEQGDIDWAAHGDHLDDLLGAMLDIDDIVAEVKDWIDNNGGYEKNALYITADHDHYLTLMDHFPEVDDTQSQTEHLADFSTWSDEDIQNVAHFFGPWGAGGNGWGSHTTRPVVIHHEG
;
A
#
# COMPACT_ATOMS: atom_id res chain seq x y z
N ILE A 1 -29.44 1.85 -2.35
CA ILE A 1 -28.42 0.80 -2.47
C ILE A 1 -27.39 1.14 -1.41
N SER A 2 -27.44 0.45 -0.28
CA SER A 2 -26.44 0.56 0.79
C SER A 2 -25.27 -0.33 0.38
N SER A 3 -24.29 0.26 -0.32
CA SER A 3 -23.06 -0.43 -0.71
C SER A 3 -21.93 0.10 0.16
N THR A 4 -21.69 -0.59 1.27
CA THR A 4 -20.48 -0.55 2.09
C THR A 4 -19.33 -1.15 1.28
N GLY A 5 -18.52 -0.33 0.61
CA GLY A 5 -17.15 -0.78 0.32
C GLY A 5 -16.38 -0.81 1.63
N ASP A 6 -15.40 -1.67 1.81
CA ASP A 6 -14.66 -1.84 3.07
C ASP A 6 -13.23 -1.32 3.00
N GLY A 7 -13.04 -0.28 2.21
CA GLY A 7 -11.83 0.50 2.18
C GLY A 7 -10.75 0.04 1.22
N MET A 8 -10.70 -1.24 0.88
CA MET A 8 -9.68 -1.82 -0.01
C MET A 8 -10.03 -1.83 -1.50
N GLY A 9 -11.03 -1.05 -1.91
CA GLY A 9 -11.62 -1.16 -3.25
C GLY A 9 -12.69 -2.24 -3.34
N TRP A 10 -13.86 -1.89 -3.88
CA TRP A 10 -15.06 -2.74 -3.78
C TRP A 10 -14.88 -4.14 -4.41
N GLU A 11 -14.29 -4.21 -5.60
CA GLU A 11 -14.13 -5.49 -6.30
C GLU A 11 -13.03 -6.36 -5.67
N MET A 12 -11.97 -5.76 -5.12
CA MET A 12 -10.92 -6.52 -4.40
C MET A 12 -11.45 -7.16 -3.12
N ILE A 13 -12.27 -6.43 -2.37
CA ILE A 13 -12.94 -6.96 -1.17
C ILE A 13 -13.91 -8.08 -1.54
N ARG A 14 -14.72 -7.86 -2.59
CA ARG A 14 -15.62 -8.89 -3.11
C ARG A 14 -14.87 -10.15 -3.52
N ALA A 15 -13.73 -10.01 -4.21
CA ALA A 15 -12.88 -11.12 -4.61
C ALA A 15 -12.36 -11.89 -3.38
N GLY A 16 -11.80 -11.19 -2.39
CA GLY A 16 -11.33 -11.79 -1.14
C GLY A 16 -12.44 -12.50 -0.36
N ALA A 17 -13.63 -11.91 -0.30
CA ALA A 17 -14.79 -12.52 0.36
C ALA A 17 -15.26 -13.81 -0.33
N ILE A 18 -15.31 -13.82 -1.67
CA ILE A 18 -15.62 -15.02 -2.46
C ILE A 18 -14.54 -16.09 -2.22
N ALA A 19 -13.26 -15.72 -2.25
CA ALA A 19 -12.15 -16.63 -1.98
C ALA A 19 -12.26 -17.28 -0.59
N LYS A 20 -12.51 -16.49 0.45
CA LYS A 20 -12.73 -17.00 1.82
C LYS A 20 -13.92 -17.95 1.90
N GLN A 21 -15.01 -17.63 1.21
CA GLN A 21 -16.20 -18.48 1.18
C GLN A 21 -15.93 -19.84 0.49
N VAL A 22 -15.17 -19.83 -0.61
CA VAL A 22 -14.76 -21.05 -1.32
C VAL A 22 -13.87 -21.92 -0.43
N ILE A 23 -12.89 -21.33 0.25
CA ILE A 23 -12.01 -22.05 1.19
C ILE A 23 -12.81 -22.68 2.34
N THR A 24 -13.91 -22.04 2.77
CA THR A 24 -14.72 -22.48 3.92
C THR A 24 -15.89 -23.41 3.57
N GLU A 25 -16.00 -23.89 2.32
CA GLU A 25 -17.05 -24.81 1.82
C GLU A 25 -18.50 -24.33 2.05
N LEU A 26 -18.86 -23.11 1.62
CA LEU A 26 -20.24 -22.58 1.69
C LEU A 26 -20.80 -22.23 0.30
N GLU A 27 -21.93 -22.85 -0.11
CA GLU A 27 -22.61 -22.58 -1.39
C GLU A 27 -23.47 -21.28 -1.33
N GLY A 28 -23.18 -20.33 -2.24
CA GLY A 28 -24.04 -19.16 -2.54
C GLY A 28 -23.24 -17.94 -3.01
N MET A 29 -23.42 -17.47 -4.26
CA MET A 29 -22.56 -16.49 -4.96
C MET A 29 -22.66 -15.02 -4.48
N GLY A 30 -22.79 -14.79 -3.18
CA GLY A 30 -22.71 -13.45 -2.57
C GLY A 30 -21.58 -13.42 -1.57
N GLY A 31 -20.43 -12.86 -1.93
CA GLY A 31 -19.27 -12.78 -1.04
C GLY A 31 -19.59 -11.99 0.21
N SER A 32 -19.69 -12.67 1.35
CA SER A 32 -19.75 -12.11 2.70
C SER A 32 -18.84 -12.95 3.60
N GLY A 33 -17.91 -12.36 4.32
CA GLY A 33 -17.15 -13.11 5.32
C GLY A 33 -15.78 -12.59 5.72
N LEU A 34 -15.26 -11.51 5.13
CA LEU A 34 -14.05 -10.88 5.67
C LEU A 34 -14.40 -10.16 7.00
N SER A 35 -13.49 -10.19 7.96
CA SER A 35 -13.61 -9.62 9.30
C SER A 35 -13.87 -8.11 9.27
N PHE A 36 -13.52 -7.50 8.13
CA PHE A 36 -13.74 -6.10 7.83
C PHE A 36 -14.86 -5.83 6.80
N GLN A 37 -15.70 -6.81 6.46
CA GLN A 37 -16.79 -6.62 5.47
C GLN A 37 -18.16 -6.34 6.08
N ASP A 38 -18.44 -6.89 7.27
CA ASP A 38 -19.75 -6.77 7.93
C ASP A 38 -19.86 -5.52 8.81
N LEU A 39 -19.39 -4.38 8.29
CA LEU A 39 -19.12 -3.21 9.11
C LEU A 39 -20.20 -2.12 8.96
N SER A 40 -20.64 -1.56 10.09
CA SER A 40 -21.58 -0.44 10.12
C SER A 40 -20.87 0.85 10.51
N GLY A 41 -21.14 1.95 9.79
CA GLY A 41 -20.54 3.26 10.09
C GLY A 41 -19.31 3.56 9.22
N PHE A 42 -19.54 3.79 7.93
CA PHE A 42 -18.48 4.05 6.97
C PHE A 42 -18.61 5.44 6.34
N ASN A 43 -17.47 5.99 5.89
CA ASN A 43 -17.40 7.21 5.11
C ASN A 43 -16.59 6.97 3.83
N VAL A 44 -16.71 7.85 2.85
CA VAL A 44 -16.00 7.70 1.57
C VAL A 44 -14.83 8.69 1.47
N MET A 45 -13.66 8.09 1.29
CA MET A 45 -12.32 8.52 0.89
C MET A 45 -12.09 9.11 -0.49
N THR A 46 -12.01 10.42 -0.75
CA THR A 46 -11.56 10.83 -2.11
C THR A 46 -10.08 10.52 -2.32
N THR A 47 -9.75 9.75 -3.34
CA THR A 47 -8.39 9.31 -3.74
C THR A 47 -7.79 10.20 -4.83
N ASN A 48 -8.20 11.47 -4.89
CA ASN A 48 -7.68 12.40 -5.90
C ASN A 48 -6.48 13.18 -5.39
N THR A 49 -5.50 13.39 -6.26
CA THR A 49 -4.31 14.21 -5.98
C THR A 49 -4.53 15.69 -6.36
N PRO A 50 -3.92 16.66 -5.65
CA PRO A 50 -3.77 18.02 -6.17
C PRO A 50 -2.95 18.00 -7.47
N ILE A 51 -3.48 18.63 -8.53
CA ILE A 51 -2.78 18.72 -9.82
C ILE A 51 -2.12 20.09 -9.92
N ILE A 52 -0.79 20.11 -10.00
CA ILE A 52 0.02 21.31 -10.20
C ILE A 52 0.72 21.20 -11.55
N GLY A 53 0.27 22.00 -12.53
CA GLY A 53 0.74 21.93 -13.91
C GLY A 53 -0.05 20.95 -14.77
N GLU A 54 0.31 20.87 -16.05
CA GLU A 54 -0.35 19.92 -16.96
C GLU A 54 0.04 18.47 -16.62
N PRO A 55 -0.89 17.52 -16.76
CA PRO A 55 -0.57 16.09 -16.67
C PRO A 55 0.47 15.71 -17.73
N ASN A 56 1.34 14.75 -17.43
CA ASN A 56 2.23 14.20 -18.45
C ASN A 56 1.41 13.36 -19.43
N ASP A 57 1.54 13.62 -20.74
CA ASP A 57 0.85 12.85 -21.78
C ASP A 57 1.16 11.35 -21.63
N GLY A 58 0.11 10.52 -21.54
CA GLY A 58 0.22 9.06 -21.39
C GLY A 58 0.48 8.55 -19.97
N ASN A 59 0.63 9.43 -18.96
CA ASN A 59 0.76 9.02 -17.56
C ASN A 59 -0.61 9.05 -16.86
N HIS A 60 -0.99 7.92 -16.27
CA HIS A 60 -2.23 7.76 -15.50
C HIS A 60 -2.14 8.43 -14.12
N TYR A 61 -0.94 8.54 -13.56
CA TYR A 61 -0.72 9.25 -12.29
C TYR A 61 -0.82 10.76 -12.44
N GLY A 62 -1.20 11.45 -11.37
CA GLY A 62 -1.06 12.90 -11.30
C GLY A 62 0.42 13.33 -11.38
N PRO A 63 0.68 14.59 -11.75
CA PRO A 63 2.05 15.08 -11.87
C PRO A 63 2.74 15.06 -10.50
N ALA A 64 3.96 14.52 -10.45
CA ALA A 64 4.85 14.54 -9.29
C ALA A 64 5.43 15.96 -9.06
N ARG A 65 4.57 16.90 -8.67
CA ARG A 65 4.90 18.31 -8.60
C ARG A 65 4.38 18.97 -7.33
N SER A 66 5.19 19.88 -6.81
CA SER A 66 4.87 20.80 -5.73
C SER A 66 4.81 22.24 -6.28
N PHE A 67 4.59 23.25 -5.42
CA PHE A 67 4.77 24.65 -5.80
C PHE A 67 6.23 25.04 -6.06
N LEU A 68 7.18 24.13 -5.82
CA LEU A 68 8.60 24.35 -6.04
C LEU A 68 9.09 23.68 -7.33
N GLY A 69 8.26 22.90 -8.03
CA GLY A 69 8.63 22.27 -9.29
C GLY A 69 8.36 20.78 -9.33
N ASN A 70 9.12 20.07 -10.16
CA ASN A 70 9.14 18.62 -10.20
C ASN A 70 9.87 18.11 -8.95
N VAL A 71 9.19 17.31 -8.13
CA VAL A 71 9.73 16.90 -6.82
C VAL A 71 10.96 16.00 -6.94
N GLU A 72 11.21 15.41 -8.11
CA GLU A 72 12.39 14.58 -8.35
C GLU A 72 13.66 15.40 -8.65
N GLU A 73 13.52 16.70 -8.95
CA GLU A 73 14.61 17.55 -9.43
C GLU A 73 15.36 18.28 -8.30
N HIS A 74 14.83 18.26 -7.06
CA HIS A 74 15.40 18.99 -5.93
C HIS A 74 15.08 18.36 -4.57
N ASP A 75 15.86 18.74 -3.55
CA ASP A 75 15.59 18.42 -2.13
C ASP A 75 14.57 19.38 -1.51
N ASN A 76 13.89 18.96 -0.45
CA ASN A 76 12.83 19.71 0.25
C ASN A 76 13.13 21.21 0.39
N GLY A 77 12.27 22.05 -0.19
CA GLY A 77 12.32 23.49 0.04
C GLY A 77 13.52 24.20 -0.60
N MET A 78 14.29 23.51 -1.45
CA MET A 78 15.54 24.05 -2.02
C MET A 78 15.35 24.81 -3.34
N GLU A 79 14.12 24.85 -3.88
CA GLU A 79 13.78 25.56 -5.11
C GLU A 79 12.88 26.79 -4.86
N GLU A 80 12.86 27.70 -5.83
CA GLU A 80 11.99 28.88 -5.78
C GLU A 80 10.54 28.52 -6.12
N LEU A 81 9.58 29.26 -5.54
CA LEU A 81 8.17 29.09 -5.88
C LEU A 81 7.93 29.33 -7.37
N ILE A 82 7.18 28.42 -8.00
CA ILE A 82 6.69 28.58 -9.37
C ILE A 82 5.90 29.90 -9.44
N VAL A 83 6.26 30.74 -10.41
CA VAL A 83 5.57 32.00 -10.68
C VAL A 83 4.58 31.88 -11.83
N GLY A 84 3.42 32.51 -11.68
CA GLY A 84 2.43 32.63 -12.74
C GLY A 84 2.90 33.56 -13.86
N ALA A 85 2.09 33.64 -14.92
CA ALA A 85 2.35 34.54 -16.06
C ALA A 85 2.41 36.04 -15.68
N ASP A 86 1.90 36.40 -14.51
CA ASP A 86 1.93 37.75 -13.93
C ASP A 86 3.20 38.02 -13.09
N GLY A 87 4.09 37.04 -12.94
CA GLY A 87 5.34 37.12 -12.19
C GLY A 87 5.18 36.98 -10.68
N ASN A 88 4.00 36.63 -10.18
CA ASN A 88 3.77 36.37 -8.75
C ASN A 88 3.81 34.86 -8.46
N PRO A 89 4.23 34.42 -7.26
CA PRO A 89 4.14 33.03 -6.86
C PRO A 89 2.72 32.48 -7.02
N LEU A 90 2.60 31.25 -7.50
CA LEU A 90 1.33 30.53 -7.47
C LEU A 90 0.88 30.37 -6.00
N VAL A 91 -0.41 30.59 -5.76
CA VAL A 91 -1.02 30.45 -4.44
C VAL A 91 -2.05 29.33 -4.50
N PHE A 92 -1.99 28.41 -3.54
CA PHE A 92 -3.07 27.45 -3.34
C PHE A 92 -4.35 28.14 -2.86
N ASP A 93 -5.36 28.25 -3.73
CA ASP A 93 -6.74 28.56 -3.32
C ASP A 93 -7.67 27.43 -3.77
N PRO A 94 -8.15 26.57 -2.84
CA PRO A 94 -9.04 25.46 -3.17
C PRO A 94 -10.44 25.94 -3.64
N ARG A 95 -10.70 27.25 -3.67
CA ARG A 95 -11.96 27.84 -4.14
C ARG A 95 -11.85 28.47 -5.53
N ASP A 96 -10.67 28.56 -6.14
CA ASP A 96 -10.48 29.14 -7.47
C ASP A 96 -10.76 28.11 -8.60
N VAL A 97 -11.98 27.57 -8.59
CA VAL A 97 -12.48 26.56 -9.55
C VAL A 97 -12.51 27.07 -11.00
N LEU A 98 -12.46 28.40 -11.22
CA LEU A 98 -12.68 29.03 -12.52
C LEU A 98 -11.40 29.28 -13.33
N LYS A 99 -10.23 29.16 -12.70
CA LYS A 99 -8.92 29.34 -13.35
C LYS A 99 -8.09 28.07 -13.44
N GLY A 100 -8.71 26.92 -13.19
CA GLY A 100 -7.99 25.65 -13.10
C GLY A 100 -6.99 25.64 -11.94
N GLY A 101 -7.34 26.25 -10.79
CA GLY A 101 -6.53 26.18 -9.58
C GLY A 101 -6.19 24.73 -9.21
N ASN A 102 -5.30 24.53 -8.23
CA ASN A 102 -4.74 23.20 -7.83
C ASN A 102 -5.81 22.24 -7.26
N MET A 103 -6.83 21.96 -8.04
CA MET A 103 -7.96 21.13 -7.75
C MET A 103 -7.76 19.75 -8.36
N VAL A 104 -8.53 18.82 -7.83
CA VAL A 104 -8.93 17.60 -8.51
C VAL A 104 -9.57 17.99 -9.85
N GLN A 105 -8.87 17.77 -10.96
CA GLN A 105 -9.48 17.90 -12.29
C GLN A 105 -10.37 16.67 -12.50
N TRP A 106 -11.65 16.80 -12.16
CA TRP A 106 -12.67 15.84 -12.57
C TRP A 106 -13.44 16.43 -13.75
N ASP A 107 -13.33 15.80 -14.93
CA ASP A 107 -14.12 16.14 -16.11
C ASP A 107 -15.43 15.36 -16.05
N ASP A 108 -16.54 16.04 -15.77
CA ASP A 108 -17.85 15.38 -15.60
C ASP A 108 -18.48 14.90 -16.91
N VAL A 109 -17.98 15.38 -18.06
CA VAL A 109 -18.38 14.90 -19.39
C VAL A 109 -17.70 13.58 -19.69
N LYS A 110 -16.39 13.49 -19.41
CA LYS A 110 -15.61 12.27 -19.64
C LYS A 110 -15.82 11.23 -18.55
N GLY A 111 -15.72 11.63 -17.29
CA GLY A 111 -15.75 10.73 -16.15
C GLY A 111 -17.14 10.44 -15.59
N GLY A 112 -18.18 11.11 -16.09
CA GLY A 112 -19.51 11.11 -15.47
C GLY A 112 -19.58 12.05 -14.28
N MET A 113 -20.76 12.17 -13.64
CA MET A 113 -20.99 13.24 -12.66
C MET A 113 -20.08 13.10 -11.42
N HIS A 114 -19.74 11.86 -11.06
CA HIS A 114 -18.95 11.50 -9.89
C HIS A 114 -18.04 10.30 -10.20
N PRO A 115 -16.95 10.08 -9.45
CA PRO A 115 -16.09 8.89 -9.60
C PRO A 115 -16.77 7.52 -9.41
N TRP A 116 -17.98 7.47 -8.87
CA TRP A 116 -18.77 6.25 -8.74
C TRP A 116 -19.96 6.23 -9.72
N ASP A 117 -19.82 6.89 -10.87
CA ASP A 117 -20.85 6.91 -11.90
C ASP A 117 -21.24 5.48 -12.30
N PRO A 118 -22.55 5.14 -12.37
CA PRO A 118 -23.00 3.81 -12.77
C PRO A 118 -22.43 3.31 -14.10
N ASN A 119 -22.06 4.22 -15.01
CA ASN A 119 -21.46 3.88 -16.30
C ASN A 119 -20.14 3.08 -16.18
N TYR A 120 -19.41 3.20 -15.07
CA TYR A 120 -18.20 2.38 -14.82
C TYR A 120 -18.51 0.91 -14.48
N PHE A 121 -19.78 0.56 -14.22
CA PHE A 121 -20.20 -0.75 -13.72
C PHE A 121 -21.19 -1.47 -14.64
N VAL A 122 -21.40 -0.99 -15.87
CA VAL A 122 -22.34 -1.61 -16.82
C VAL A 122 -21.63 -2.70 -17.64
N PRO A 123 -22.03 -3.99 -17.54
CA PRO A 123 -21.38 -5.09 -18.28
C PRO A 123 -21.66 -5.13 -19.79
N MET A 124 -22.13 -4.06 -20.41
CA MET A 124 -22.47 -4.05 -21.83
C MET A 124 -22.20 -2.70 -22.51
N GLY A 125 -21.23 -2.73 -23.43
CA GLY A 125 -21.32 -2.12 -24.75
C GLY A 125 -21.74 -0.65 -24.82
N LEU A 126 -20.72 0.20 -24.82
CA LEU A 126 -20.73 1.65 -25.07
C LEU A 126 -21.48 2.46 -24.01
N PRO A 127 -20.83 3.45 -23.37
CA PRO A 127 -21.55 4.39 -22.54
C PRO A 127 -22.73 4.97 -23.30
N THR A 128 -23.86 5.15 -22.61
CA THR A 128 -25.06 5.76 -23.22
C THR A 128 -24.77 7.17 -23.79
N ASP A 129 -23.67 7.79 -23.34
CA ASP A 129 -23.06 8.99 -23.88
C ASP A 129 -21.72 8.67 -24.57
N PRO A 130 -21.55 8.92 -25.87
CA PRO A 130 -20.27 8.73 -26.57
C PRO A 130 -19.14 9.64 -26.08
N SER A 131 -19.43 10.60 -25.20
CA SER A 131 -18.45 11.50 -24.58
C SER A 131 -17.84 10.93 -23.29
N PHE A 132 -18.47 9.90 -22.70
CA PHE A 132 -17.95 9.24 -21.52
C PHE A 132 -16.75 8.37 -21.90
N ASP A 133 -15.70 8.48 -21.12
CA ASP A 133 -14.44 7.77 -21.28
C ASP A 133 -14.30 6.79 -20.09
N PRO A 134 -14.45 5.48 -20.32
CA PRO A 134 -14.39 4.49 -19.25
C PRO A 134 -12.98 4.39 -18.61
N GLU A 135 -11.95 4.91 -19.25
CA GLU A 135 -10.58 4.97 -18.70
C GLU A 135 -10.33 6.25 -17.90
N PHE A 136 -11.24 7.23 -17.93
CA PHE A 136 -11.05 8.51 -17.26
C PHE A 136 -10.80 8.37 -15.76
N ILE A 137 -11.38 7.33 -15.14
CA ILE A 137 -11.18 7.06 -13.72
C ILE A 137 -9.74 6.69 -13.35
N MET A 138 -8.94 6.27 -14.32
CA MET A 138 -7.50 6.00 -14.14
C MET A 138 -6.65 7.25 -14.40
N GLN A 139 -7.22 8.38 -14.81
CA GLN A 139 -6.48 9.62 -15.02
C GLN A 139 -6.31 10.37 -13.70
N HIS A 140 -5.11 10.92 -13.47
CA HIS A 140 -4.73 11.68 -12.28
C HIS A 140 -4.81 10.87 -10.99
N ALA A 141 -4.53 9.57 -11.08
CA ALA A 141 -4.45 8.71 -9.93
C ALA A 141 -3.38 9.20 -8.93
N ILE A 142 -3.65 8.96 -7.66
CA ILE A 142 -2.69 9.12 -6.56
C ILE A 142 -1.70 7.97 -6.53
N ASP A 143 -0.57 8.17 -5.86
CA ASP A 143 0.35 7.10 -5.48
C ASP A 143 0.31 6.90 -3.96
N SER A 144 0.88 5.79 -3.47
CA SER A 144 0.89 5.50 -2.03
C SER A 144 1.52 6.60 -1.17
N ALA A 145 2.48 7.38 -1.69
CA ALA A 145 3.13 8.43 -0.89
C ALA A 145 2.17 9.55 -0.51
N ASN A 146 1.46 10.09 -1.50
CA ASN A 146 0.69 11.30 -1.29
C ASN A 146 -0.68 11.04 -0.65
N SER A 147 -1.25 9.87 -0.92
CA SER A 147 -2.41 9.37 -0.18
C SER A 147 -2.04 9.06 1.27
N ALA A 148 -0.86 8.47 1.50
CA ALA A 148 -0.40 8.20 2.84
C ALA A 148 -0.14 9.42 3.69
N SER A 149 0.45 10.43 3.07
CA SER A 149 0.57 11.73 3.70
C SER A 149 -0.78 12.29 4.10
N ALA A 150 -1.81 12.12 3.26
CA ALA A 150 -3.13 12.68 3.54
C ALA A 150 -3.77 12.03 4.76
N TYR A 151 -3.71 10.70 4.93
CA TYR A 151 -4.23 10.07 6.14
C TYR A 151 -3.33 10.23 7.36
N ALA A 152 -2.01 10.31 7.17
CA ALA A 152 -1.06 10.48 8.27
C ALA A 152 -1.16 11.89 8.87
N THR A 153 -1.39 12.91 8.03
CA THR A 153 -1.28 14.33 8.44
C THR A 153 -2.58 15.12 8.36
N GLY A 154 -3.60 14.59 7.69
CA GLY A 154 -4.83 15.32 7.36
C GLY A 154 -4.67 16.36 6.25
N VAL A 155 -3.50 16.43 5.58
CA VAL A 155 -3.19 17.40 4.52
C VAL A 155 -2.89 16.67 3.22
N LYS A 156 -3.65 16.99 2.16
CA LYS A 156 -3.33 16.48 0.81
C LYS A 156 -2.04 17.10 0.27
N THR A 157 -1.28 16.29 -0.44
CA THR A 157 0.00 16.68 -1.07
C THR A 157 0.14 16.05 -2.45
N GLY A 158 1.19 16.42 -3.19
CA GLY A 158 1.44 15.96 -4.57
C GLY A 158 2.01 14.55 -4.65
N VAL A 159 1.89 13.90 -5.80
CA VAL A 159 2.42 12.54 -6.05
C VAL A 159 3.90 12.46 -5.67
N ASN A 160 4.31 11.33 -5.09
CA ASN A 160 5.61 11.04 -4.47
C ASN A 160 5.93 11.76 -3.15
N MET A 161 5.13 12.74 -2.71
CA MET A 161 5.43 13.52 -1.51
C MET A 161 4.94 12.80 -0.25
N MET A 162 5.76 12.80 0.81
CA MET A 162 5.52 12.13 2.09
C MET A 162 5.67 13.09 3.27
N GLY A 163 4.61 13.27 4.07
CA GLY A 163 4.68 14.07 5.29
C GLY A 163 5.01 15.56 5.07
N VAL A 164 4.81 16.09 3.87
CA VAL A 164 5.04 17.50 3.55
C VAL A 164 3.84 18.11 2.82
N ASP A 165 3.61 19.41 2.98
CA ASP A 165 2.59 20.13 2.22
C ASP A 165 3.06 20.45 0.79
N LEU A 166 2.20 21.10 -0.01
CA LEU A 166 2.53 21.48 -1.39
C LEU A 166 3.65 22.51 -1.52
N TYR A 167 4.10 23.12 -0.41
CA TYR A 167 5.28 23.99 -0.33
C TYR A 167 6.50 23.25 0.23
N GLU A 168 6.41 21.92 0.30
CA GLU A 168 7.45 21.03 0.83
C GLU A 168 7.81 21.32 2.29
N GLN A 169 6.88 21.92 3.04
CA GLN A 169 7.05 22.12 4.47
C GLN A 169 6.61 20.86 5.23
N PRO A 170 7.39 20.41 6.23
CA PRO A 170 7.00 19.28 7.07
C PRO A 170 5.63 19.49 7.71
N VAL A 171 4.76 18.48 7.59
CA VAL A 171 3.47 18.40 8.27
C VAL A 171 3.52 17.22 9.22
N ARG A 172 3.25 17.49 10.50
CA ARG A 172 3.30 16.48 11.54
C ARG A 172 2.26 15.38 11.30
N SER A 173 2.67 14.12 11.46
CA SER A 173 1.80 12.96 11.36
C SER A 173 1.06 12.68 12.68
N ILE A 174 -0.02 11.91 12.61
CA ILE A 174 -0.76 11.42 13.79
C ILE A 174 0.12 10.54 14.70
N LEU A 175 1.10 9.84 14.14
CA LEU A 175 2.07 9.08 14.92
C LEU A 175 2.97 10.03 15.74
N GLU A 176 3.49 11.08 15.11
CA GLU A 176 4.27 12.09 15.81
C GLU A 176 3.42 12.86 16.84
N GLU A 177 2.15 13.10 16.57
CA GLU A 177 1.23 13.68 17.56
C GLU A 177 1.03 12.75 18.76
N ALA A 178 0.89 11.44 18.53
CA ALA A 178 0.83 10.44 19.60
C ALA A 178 2.10 10.47 20.46
N LEU A 179 3.28 10.39 19.83
CA LEU A 179 4.58 10.51 20.52
C LEU A 179 4.71 11.82 21.30
N SER A 180 4.18 12.93 20.78
CA SER A 180 4.20 14.22 21.47
C SER A 180 3.26 14.32 22.68
N CYS A 181 2.31 13.39 22.78
CA CYS A 181 1.38 13.24 23.89
C CYS A 181 1.81 12.15 24.88
N ASP A 182 3.11 11.80 24.90
CA ASP A 182 3.71 10.74 25.71
C ASP A 182 3.17 9.32 25.42
N LYS A 183 2.36 9.16 24.36
CA LYS A 183 1.88 7.86 23.88
C LYS A 183 2.95 7.17 23.03
N SER A 184 2.94 5.85 23.04
CA SER A 184 3.70 5.07 22.06
C SER A 184 3.16 5.22 20.64
N GLY A 185 4.05 5.13 19.66
CA GLY A 185 3.71 5.24 18.24
C GLY A 185 4.44 4.19 17.42
N GLY A 186 3.76 3.53 16.49
CA GLY A 186 4.40 2.54 15.65
C GLY A 186 3.89 2.41 14.22
N ILE A 187 4.75 1.85 13.38
CA ILE A 187 4.49 1.46 12.00
C ILE A 187 4.80 -0.02 11.79
N MET A 188 3.99 -0.70 11.00
CA MET A 188 4.17 -2.09 10.63
C MET A 188 3.74 -2.30 9.19
N THR A 189 4.51 -3.04 8.40
CA THR A 189 4.19 -3.32 7.01
C THR A 189 4.73 -4.69 6.58
N SER A 190 4.09 -5.33 5.60
CA SER A 190 4.62 -6.51 4.92
C SER A 190 5.72 -6.20 3.90
N VAL A 191 5.84 -4.94 3.46
CA VAL A 191 6.82 -4.48 2.46
C VAL A 191 8.00 -3.76 3.16
N PRO A 192 8.91 -3.07 2.46
CA PRO A 192 9.98 -2.33 3.14
C PRO A 192 9.48 -1.31 4.15
N ILE A 193 10.13 -1.23 5.30
CA ILE A 193 9.70 -0.39 6.43
C ILE A 193 9.68 1.12 6.13
N LEU A 194 10.48 1.56 5.15
CA LEU A 194 10.45 2.93 4.61
C LEU A 194 9.87 2.99 3.18
N HIS A 195 9.07 1.99 2.80
CA HIS A 195 8.14 2.11 1.69
C HIS A 195 7.14 3.25 1.97
N ALA A 196 6.41 3.70 0.96
CA ALA A 196 5.76 5.01 1.04
C ALA A 196 4.70 5.12 2.13
N THR A 197 3.84 4.11 2.26
CA THR A 197 2.78 4.06 3.27
C THR A 197 3.32 4.19 4.70
N PRO A 198 4.26 3.36 5.18
CA PRO A 198 4.82 3.52 6.53
C PRO A 198 5.71 4.76 6.64
N ALA A 199 6.48 5.09 5.59
CA ALA A 199 7.35 6.26 5.61
C ALA A 199 6.58 7.57 5.77
N ALA A 200 5.36 7.69 5.25
CA ALA A 200 4.56 8.90 5.40
C ALA A 200 4.17 9.24 6.86
N PHE A 201 4.22 8.27 7.78
CA PHE A 201 4.00 8.52 9.20
C PHE A 201 5.27 8.93 9.96
N VAL A 202 6.45 8.66 9.40
CA VAL A 202 7.74 8.78 10.12
C VAL A 202 8.79 9.57 9.36
N THR A 203 8.45 10.17 8.22
CA THR A 203 9.38 10.92 7.37
C THR A 203 8.70 12.14 6.75
N HIS A 204 9.52 13.15 6.41
CA HIS A 204 9.08 14.35 5.68
C HIS A 204 9.98 14.53 4.44
N THR A 205 9.48 14.18 3.26
CA THR A 205 10.22 14.26 1.99
C THR A 205 9.28 14.62 0.84
N ASN A 206 9.72 15.51 -0.05
CA ASN A 206 9.03 15.81 -1.30
C ASN A 206 9.11 14.61 -2.28
N TYR A 207 10.09 13.72 -2.11
CA TYR A 207 10.28 12.58 -3.00
C TYR A 207 10.46 11.27 -2.25
N ARG A 208 9.54 10.32 -2.48
CA ARG A 208 9.54 8.97 -1.85
C ARG A 208 10.75 8.11 -2.14
N LYS A 209 11.58 8.47 -3.12
CA LYS A 209 12.82 7.77 -3.44
C LYS A 209 14.07 8.47 -2.87
N ASN A 210 13.91 9.58 -2.15
CA ASN A 210 15.02 10.27 -1.48
C ASN A 210 15.48 9.49 -0.24
N GLY A 211 16.43 8.58 -0.45
CA GLY A 211 16.94 7.70 0.62
C GLY A 211 17.51 8.46 1.82
N HIS A 212 18.11 9.64 1.63
CA HIS A 212 18.67 10.40 2.75
C HIS A 212 17.57 10.95 3.66
N HIS A 213 16.54 11.59 3.10
CA HIS A 213 15.41 12.10 3.89
C HIS A 213 14.61 10.99 4.57
N LEU A 214 14.48 9.82 3.94
CA LEU A 214 13.85 8.67 4.57
C LEU A 214 14.57 8.23 5.85
N GLN A 215 15.90 8.12 5.77
CA GLN A 215 16.73 7.71 6.91
C GLN A 215 16.75 8.75 8.03
N ASP A 216 16.86 10.03 7.66
CA ASP A 216 16.90 11.12 8.63
C ASP A 216 15.55 11.27 9.33
N GLY A 217 14.44 11.23 8.58
CA GLY A 217 13.08 11.25 9.14
C GLY A 217 12.84 10.14 10.14
N TYR A 218 13.22 8.90 9.82
CA TYR A 218 13.09 7.77 10.75
C TYR A 218 13.90 7.97 12.05
N LYS A 219 15.13 8.50 11.94
CA LYS A 219 16.00 8.80 13.09
C LYS A 219 15.51 9.96 13.94
N GLU A 220 14.78 10.89 13.36
CA GLU A 220 14.17 12.03 14.05
C GLU A 220 12.87 11.61 14.74
N THR A 221 11.98 10.92 14.04
CA THR A 221 10.69 10.46 14.56
C THR A 221 10.86 9.43 15.68
N LYS A 222 11.79 8.47 15.50
CA LYS A 222 12.06 7.40 16.47
C LYS A 222 10.78 6.69 16.95
N PRO A 223 10.01 6.05 16.05
CA PRO A 223 8.83 5.31 16.47
C PRO A 223 9.17 4.29 17.57
N THR A 224 8.24 4.09 18.50
CA THR A 224 8.36 3.12 19.60
C THR A 224 8.33 1.69 19.07
N TRP A 225 7.58 1.45 17.99
CA TRP A 225 7.61 0.19 17.26
C TRP A 225 7.76 0.43 15.77
N ALA A 226 8.69 -0.27 15.13
CA ALA A 226 8.83 -0.23 13.69
C ALA A 226 9.07 -1.64 13.17
N MET A 227 8.30 -2.06 12.18
CA MET A 227 8.45 -3.39 11.60
C MET A 227 8.18 -3.41 10.09
N GLY A 228 9.00 -4.15 9.37
CA GLY A 228 8.79 -4.53 7.99
C GLY A 228 10.03 -5.20 7.43
N THR A 229 10.13 -5.26 6.10
CA THR A 229 11.41 -5.66 5.52
C THR A 229 12.42 -4.53 5.55
N CYS A 230 13.70 -4.89 5.64
CA CYS A 230 14.81 -3.96 5.63
C CYS A 230 15.66 -4.20 4.39
N ALA A 231 15.08 -3.88 3.23
CA ALA A 231 15.66 -4.07 1.92
C ALA A 231 16.23 -2.78 1.30
N SER A 232 17.35 -2.94 0.58
CA SER A 232 17.90 -1.94 -0.36
C SER A 232 18.07 -0.53 0.24
N ARG A 233 17.42 0.50 -0.34
CA ARG A 233 17.48 1.90 0.09
C ARG A 233 16.59 2.23 1.28
N TYR A 234 15.70 1.31 1.66
CA TYR A 234 14.69 1.51 2.71
C TYR A 234 15.11 0.95 4.06
N GLN A 235 16.26 0.26 4.12
CA GLN A 235 16.80 -0.29 5.36
C GLN A 235 17.51 0.78 6.19
N PRO A 236 17.53 0.67 7.53
CA PRO A 236 18.37 1.52 8.39
C PRO A 236 19.85 1.51 7.96
N SER A 237 20.60 2.58 8.20
CA SER A 237 22.06 2.55 7.91
C SER A 237 22.79 1.53 8.79
N ASP A 238 23.93 1.02 8.30
CA ASP A 238 24.79 0.09 9.07
C ASP A 238 25.20 0.66 10.42
N GLU A 239 25.44 1.99 10.49
CA GLU A 239 25.74 2.63 11.76
C GLU A 239 24.56 2.60 12.72
N MET A 240 23.33 2.78 12.22
CA MET A 240 22.12 2.71 13.04
C MET A 240 21.90 1.29 13.57
N LYS A 241 22.03 0.28 12.71
CA LYS A 241 21.96 -1.14 13.10
C LYS A 241 22.98 -1.45 14.20
N GLN A 242 24.24 -1.07 14.01
CA GLN A 242 25.31 -1.27 15.00
C GLN A 242 25.04 -0.51 16.31
N ALA A 243 24.43 0.67 16.24
CA ALA A 243 24.07 1.44 17.42
C ALA A 243 22.97 0.74 18.26
N MET A 244 22.03 0.04 17.62
CA MET A 244 20.91 -0.64 18.28
C MET A 244 21.30 -2.02 18.82
N MET A 245 22.30 -2.67 18.23
CA MET A 245 22.81 -3.98 18.69
C MET A 245 23.49 -3.91 20.07
N PRO A 246 23.52 -5.01 20.85
CA PRO A 246 24.08 -5.01 22.21
C PRO A 246 25.49 -4.39 22.31
N GLY A 247 25.63 -3.37 23.18
CA GLY A 247 26.88 -2.62 23.35
C GLY A 247 27.03 -1.40 22.43
N GLY A 248 26.09 -1.19 21.51
CA GLY A 248 25.95 0.03 20.72
C GLY A 248 25.33 1.20 21.49
N SER A 249 25.43 2.41 20.91
CA SER A 249 25.01 3.67 21.57
C SER A 249 23.51 3.81 21.81
N LEU A 250 22.68 3.04 21.10
CA LEU A 250 21.22 3.04 21.22
C LEU A 250 20.69 1.76 21.87
N SER A 251 21.54 0.80 22.23
CA SER A 251 21.12 -0.52 22.74
C SER A 251 20.41 -0.50 24.11
N GLU A 252 20.49 0.62 24.84
CA GLU A 252 19.71 0.83 26.07
C GLU A 252 18.27 1.30 25.80
N GLU A 253 18.02 1.91 24.63
CA GLU A 253 16.72 2.47 24.23
C GLU A 253 16.03 1.56 23.21
N PHE A 254 16.76 1.11 22.19
CA PHE A 254 16.24 0.31 21.10
C PHE A 254 16.67 -1.15 21.19
N THR A 255 15.73 -2.04 20.90
CA THR A 255 15.97 -3.46 20.67
C THR A 255 15.80 -3.75 19.19
N PHE A 256 16.87 -4.25 18.57
CA PHE A 256 16.84 -4.68 17.19
C PHE A 256 16.54 -6.17 17.10
N LEU A 257 15.46 -6.52 16.40
CA LEU A 257 15.10 -7.89 16.05
C LEU A 257 15.37 -8.10 14.57
N HIS A 258 16.05 -9.19 14.26
CA HIS A 258 16.30 -9.61 12.89
C HIS A 258 16.14 -11.12 12.79
N GLN A 259 15.86 -11.60 11.58
CA GLN A 259 15.75 -13.03 11.33
C GLN A 259 17.07 -13.75 11.66
N ASP A 260 16.95 -14.92 12.29
CA ASP A 260 18.04 -15.82 12.66
C ASP A 260 17.65 -17.26 12.29
N PRO A 261 18.47 -17.99 11.52
CA PRO A 261 18.19 -19.38 11.11
C PRO A 261 17.96 -20.34 12.30
N ASP A 262 18.54 -20.04 13.46
CA ASP A 262 18.46 -20.88 14.64
C ASP A 262 17.26 -20.54 15.55
N VAL A 263 16.53 -19.46 15.25
CA VAL A 263 15.36 -19.00 16.03
C VAL A 263 14.07 -19.33 15.29
N LEU A 264 13.24 -20.20 15.88
CA LEU A 264 11.91 -20.50 15.34
C LEU A 264 10.99 -19.30 15.47
N ALA A 265 10.01 -19.19 14.56
CA ALA A 265 9.02 -18.12 14.54
C ALA A 265 8.33 -17.90 15.90
N GLU A 266 7.96 -18.98 16.59
CA GLU A 266 7.32 -18.94 17.91
C GLU A 266 8.17 -18.30 19.02
N ASN A 267 9.49 -18.26 18.84
CA ASN A 267 10.45 -17.72 19.82
C ASN A 267 11.05 -16.37 19.37
N PHE A 268 10.67 -15.86 18.19
CA PHE A 268 11.29 -14.66 17.61
C PHE A 268 11.18 -13.43 18.53
N TYR A 269 10.06 -13.30 19.23
CA TYR A 269 9.77 -12.17 20.11
C TYR A 269 10.12 -12.41 21.59
N ASP A 270 10.74 -13.54 21.95
CA ASP A 270 11.05 -13.88 23.35
C ASP A 270 11.90 -12.82 24.06
N SER A 271 12.80 -12.17 23.33
CA SER A 271 13.72 -11.17 23.88
C SER A 271 13.06 -9.85 24.27
N ILE A 272 11.85 -9.56 23.75
CA ILE A 272 11.14 -8.31 24.02
C ILE A 272 10.01 -8.44 25.04
N GLN A 273 9.77 -9.66 25.55
CA GLN A 273 8.59 -9.95 26.38
C GLN A 273 8.55 -9.14 27.68
N ASP A 274 9.71 -8.89 28.28
CA ASP A 274 9.86 -8.10 29.51
C ASP A 274 10.11 -6.61 29.26
N LEU A 275 10.16 -6.16 27.99
CA LEU A 275 10.34 -4.74 27.67
C LEU A 275 9.04 -3.98 27.83
N ASP A 276 9.17 -2.72 28.22
CA ASP A 276 8.04 -1.80 28.44
C ASP A 276 8.31 -0.47 27.73
N PRO A 277 7.41 0.01 26.85
CA PRO A 277 7.55 1.31 26.22
C PRO A 277 7.66 2.47 27.22
N ASP A 278 7.05 2.38 28.41
CA ASP A 278 7.11 3.43 29.43
C ASP A 278 8.52 3.60 30.03
N ASP A 279 9.37 2.57 29.91
CA ASP A 279 10.80 2.63 30.24
C ASP A 279 11.65 3.24 29.11
N GLY A 280 11.01 3.81 28.08
CA GLY A 280 11.64 4.34 26.88
C GLY A 280 12.16 3.26 25.94
N LYS A 281 11.70 2.01 26.09
CA LYS A 281 12.10 0.90 25.20
C LYS A 281 11.41 1.03 23.85
N LYS A 282 12.16 0.75 22.80
CA LYS A 282 11.70 0.78 21.41
C LYS A 282 12.10 -0.49 20.69
N VAL A 283 11.33 -0.90 19.70
CA VAL A 283 11.59 -2.13 18.94
C VAL A 283 11.66 -1.80 17.45
N LEU A 284 12.71 -2.26 16.80
CA LEU A 284 12.80 -2.33 15.34
C LEU A 284 12.94 -3.80 14.94
N ALA A 285 11.95 -4.34 14.25
CA ALA A 285 11.98 -5.68 13.68
C ALA A 285 12.20 -5.61 12.16
N CYS A 286 13.31 -6.19 11.69
CA CYS A 286 13.71 -6.20 10.28
C CYS A 286 13.69 -7.63 9.72
N PHE A 287 13.04 -7.79 8.57
CA PHE A 287 12.99 -9.03 7.79
C PHE A 287 13.59 -8.83 6.39
N GLY A 288 13.85 -9.93 5.66
CA GLY A 288 14.31 -9.85 4.26
C GLY A 288 15.74 -9.34 4.06
N GLY A 289 16.19 -9.35 2.80
CA GLY A 289 17.50 -8.82 2.41
C GLY A 289 18.70 -9.54 3.06
N GLU A 290 19.64 -8.78 3.63
CA GLU A 290 20.83 -9.33 4.30
C GLU A 290 20.51 -10.13 5.59
N TYR A 291 19.25 -10.12 6.02
CA TYR A 291 18.76 -10.84 7.18
C TYR A 291 18.18 -12.22 6.83
N SER A 292 18.06 -12.57 5.54
CA SER A 292 17.67 -13.93 5.12
C SER A 292 18.83 -14.91 5.19
N THR A 293 18.53 -16.18 5.45
CA THR A 293 19.57 -17.22 5.63
C THR A 293 20.20 -17.65 4.31
N SER A 294 19.51 -17.40 3.20
CA SER A 294 20.01 -17.65 1.84
C SER A 294 21.28 -16.85 1.53
N GLY A 295 21.49 -15.67 2.13
CA GLY A 295 22.61 -14.76 1.77
C GLY A 295 22.64 -14.38 0.28
N GLU A 296 21.65 -14.83 -0.48
CA GLU A 296 21.45 -14.56 -1.88
C GLU A 296 20.67 -13.25 -1.95
N PHE A 297 21.43 -12.15 -1.91
CA PHE A 297 21.23 -11.21 -3.00
C PHE A 297 21.32 -12.07 -4.26
N LEU A 298 20.21 -12.28 -4.97
CA LEU A 298 20.26 -12.63 -6.38
C LEU A 298 20.84 -11.44 -7.17
N VAL A 299 22.06 -11.00 -6.79
CA VAL A 299 22.90 -9.98 -7.41
C VAL A 299 22.22 -8.60 -7.51
N PRO A 300 22.94 -7.47 -7.32
CA PRO A 300 22.45 -6.17 -7.75
C PRO A 300 22.49 -6.11 -9.29
N LEU A 301 21.63 -6.87 -9.96
CA LEU A 301 21.31 -6.62 -11.36
C LEU A 301 20.21 -5.58 -11.34
N LYS A 302 20.58 -4.35 -11.69
CA LYS A 302 19.80 -3.09 -11.70
C LYS A 302 18.35 -3.13 -12.22
N ASN A 303 17.83 -4.26 -12.72
CA ASN A 303 16.65 -4.34 -13.56
C ASN A 303 15.67 -5.50 -13.23
N PHE A 304 15.64 -6.07 -12.02
CA PHE A 304 14.68 -7.14 -11.67
C PHE A 304 13.87 -6.81 -10.42
N VAL A 305 12.56 -7.12 -10.44
CA VAL A 305 11.65 -7.03 -9.30
C VAL A 305 11.88 -8.24 -8.39
N TYR A 306 12.10 -7.98 -7.10
CA TYR A 306 12.66 -8.92 -6.14
C TYR A 306 11.58 -9.68 -5.38
N CYS A 307 11.61 -11.01 -5.47
CA CYS A 307 10.80 -11.91 -4.65
C CYS A 307 11.29 -12.05 -3.20
N ASN A 308 12.29 -11.27 -2.75
CA ASN A 308 12.84 -11.36 -1.37
C ASN A 308 12.77 -10.01 -0.62
N ASP A 309 12.11 -9.01 -1.21
CA ASP A 309 12.02 -7.66 -0.61
C ASP A 309 10.79 -7.50 0.30
N ASN A 310 9.87 -8.48 0.35
CA ASN A 310 8.69 -8.47 1.24
C ASN A 310 8.71 -9.63 2.23
N MET A 311 7.92 -9.49 3.29
CA MET A 311 7.64 -10.56 4.24
C MET A 311 6.82 -11.66 3.56
N PRO A 312 6.87 -12.91 4.06
CA PRO A 312 6.01 -13.96 3.52
C PRO A 312 4.54 -13.60 3.78
N TYR A 313 3.75 -13.58 2.70
CA TYR A 313 2.30 -13.36 2.76
C TYR A 313 1.54 -14.64 2.38
N ARG A 314 0.31 -14.74 2.91
CA ARG A 314 -0.55 -15.90 2.76
C ARG A 314 -0.94 -16.11 1.29
N GLY A 315 -1.08 -17.36 0.88
CA GLY A 315 -1.64 -17.73 -0.42
C GLY A 315 -3.11 -18.05 -0.36
N LEU A 316 -3.73 -18.18 -1.53
CA LEU A 316 -5.11 -18.63 -1.63
C LEU A 316 -5.32 -20.02 -0.98
N ASP A 317 -4.35 -20.92 -1.08
CA ASP A 317 -4.35 -22.24 -0.43
C ASP A 317 -4.10 -22.19 1.09
N SER A 318 -3.96 -20.99 1.66
CA SER A 318 -3.58 -20.71 3.04
C SER A 318 -2.17 -21.15 3.44
N SER A 319 -1.35 -21.61 2.49
CA SER A 319 0.08 -21.81 2.72
C SER A 319 0.83 -20.49 2.64
N TYR A 320 2.15 -20.55 2.80
CA TYR A 320 3.09 -19.45 2.49
C TYR A 320 4.08 -19.89 1.39
N LEU A 321 3.70 -20.92 0.62
CA LEU A 321 4.46 -21.57 -0.44
C LEU A 321 3.77 -21.40 -1.80
N ASP A 322 4.52 -21.64 -2.87
CA ASP A 322 4.07 -21.71 -4.26
C ASP A 322 3.30 -20.45 -4.69
N ARG A 323 4.01 -19.33 -4.79
CA ARG A 323 3.49 -18.01 -5.20
C ARG A 323 3.82 -17.72 -6.65
N TRP A 324 3.09 -16.79 -7.25
CA TRP A 324 3.45 -16.27 -8.54
C TRP A 324 4.53 -15.20 -8.38
N CYS A 325 5.75 -15.54 -8.74
CA CYS A 325 6.80 -14.53 -8.74
C CYS A 325 6.88 -13.82 -10.08
N SER A 326 6.68 -12.51 -10.06
CA SER A 326 7.07 -11.67 -11.18
C SER A 326 8.60 -11.64 -11.22
N VAL A 327 9.23 -12.53 -11.99
CA VAL A 327 10.62 -12.36 -12.41
C VAL A 327 10.64 -11.26 -13.45
N GLY A 328 10.40 -10.03 -13.00
CA GLY A 328 10.08 -8.92 -13.86
C GLY A 328 11.29 -8.45 -14.64
N ILE A 329 11.26 -8.57 -15.97
CA ILE A 329 12.08 -7.69 -16.81
C ILE A 329 11.38 -6.34 -16.77
N ILE A 330 12.02 -5.33 -16.18
CA ILE A 330 11.56 -3.94 -16.31
C ILE A 330 11.77 -3.55 -17.77
N ASP A 331 10.68 -3.43 -18.51
CA ASP A 331 10.73 -2.87 -19.85
C ASP A 331 10.71 -1.35 -19.74
N LYS A 332 11.75 -0.71 -20.28
CA LYS A 332 11.95 0.74 -20.20
C LYS A 332 11.95 1.29 -21.62
N ASP A 333 11.25 2.40 -21.85
CA ASP A 333 11.35 3.08 -23.15
C ASP A 333 12.71 3.77 -23.33
N GLU A 334 12.88 4.41 -24.50
CA GLU A 334 14.07 5.21 -24.83
C GLU A 334 14.28 6.40 -23.86
N ASP A 335 13.27 6.74 -23.06
CA ASP A 335 13.27 7.82 -22.06
C ASP A 335 13.38 7.30 -20.60
N ASP A 336 13.66 6.01 -20.42
CA ASP A 336 13.86 5.32 -19.13
C ASP A 336 12.61 5.23 -18.24
N VAL A 337 11.42 5.43 -18.82
CA VAL A 337 10.12 5.22 -18.16
C VAL A 337 9.82 3.72 -18.13
N THR A 338 9.49 3.18 -16.96
CA THR A 338 9.00 1.80 -16.84
C THR A 338 7.65 1.68 -17.57
N ILE A 339 7.64 1.01 -18.72
CA ILE A 339 6.42 0.77 -19.52
C ILE A 339 5.70 -0.49 -19.05
N GLY A 340 6.41 -1.40 -18.38
CA GLY A 340 5.81 -2.61 -17.85
C GLY A 340 6.81 -3.50 -17.14
N ILE A 341 6.28 -4.48 -16.43
CA ILE A 341 7.01 -5.65 -15.98
C ILE A 341 6.56 -6.78 -16.90
N THR A 342 7.46 -7.50 -17.57
CA THR A 342 7.06 -8.78 -18.19
C THR A 342 7.00 -9.83 -17.07
N PRO A 343 5.80 -10.33 -16.69
CA PRO A 343 5.71 -11.39 -15.70
C PRO A 343 6.22 -12.68 -16.36
N ASN A 344 7.14 -13.38 -15.69
CA ASN A 344 7.40 -14.77 -16.00
C ASN A 344 6.36 -15.60 -15.23
N SER A 345 5.68 -16.52 -15.92
CA SER A 345 4.63 -17.39 -15.40
C SER A 345 5.14 -18.52 -14.49
N THR A 346 6.25 -18.31 -13.77
CA THR A 346 6.86 -19.38 -13.00
C THR A 346 6.38 -19.29 -11.56
N ILE A 347 5.73 -20.35 -11.08
CA ILE A 347 5.47 -20.52 -9.65
C ILE A 347 6.83 -20.64 -8.94
N CYS A 348 7.06 -19.82 -7.93
CA CYS A 348 8.20 -19.97 -7.05
C CYS A 348 7.86 -19.56 -5.62
N ASN A 349 8.74 -19.91 -4.68
CA ASN A 349 8.58 -19.44 -3.31
C ASN A 349 9.26 -18.08 -3.16
N HIS A 350 8.54 -17.13 -2.53
CA HIS A 350 9.09 -15.86 -2.05
C HIS A 350 10.20 -16.08 -1.02
N TRP A 351 10.08 -17.16 -0.23
CA TRP A 351 11.07 -17.58 0.76
C TRP A 351 11.36 -19.08 0.65
N PRO A 352 12.61 -19.54 0.89
CA PRO A 352 12.88 -20.97 0.97
C PRO A 352 11.95 -21.64 2.00
N GLU A 353 11.40 -22.81 1.66
CA GLU A 353 10.46 -23.53 2.51
C GLU A 353 11.05 -23.81 3.91
N GLU A 354 12.36 -24.07 3.97
CA GLU A 354 13.08 -24.28 5.22
C GLU A 354 13.17 -23.04 6.12
N GLU A 355 13.04 -21.82 5.58
CA GLU A 355 13.08 -20.56 6.32
C GLU A 355 11.70 -20.15 6.85
N LEU A 356 10.61 -20.60 6.22
CA LEU A 356 9.25 -20.22 6.62
C LEU A 356 8.93 -20.56 8.08
N LYS A 357 9.50 -21.64 8.63
CA LYS A 357 9.33 -22.01 10.06
C LYS A 357 10.01 -21.03 11.04
N ASN A 358 10.93 -20.20 10.55
CA ASN A 358 11.71 -19.23 11.32
C ASN A 358 11.14 -17.81 11.20
N ILE A 359 10.17 -17.58 10.31
CA ILE A 359 9.58 -16.27 10.06
C ILE A 359 8.14 -16.29 10.61
N PRO A 360 7.82 -15.49 11.63
CA PRO A 360 6.43 -15.35 12.06
C PRO A 360 5.57 -14.80 10.92
N VAL A 361 4.28 -15.14 10.92
CA VAL A 361 3.34 -14.60 9.93
C VAL A 361 2.88 -13.21 10.37
N MET A 362 2.29 -12.43 9.46
CA MET A 362 1.89 -11.05 9.73
C MET A 362 0.99 -10.90 10.96
N LYS A 363 0.02 -11.80 11.12
CA LYS A 363 -0.83 -11.85 12.32
C LYS A 363 -0.04 -11.99 13.64
N ASP A 364 0.98 -12.84 13.69
CA ASP A 364 1.78 -13.05 14.90
C ASP A 364 2.60 -11.80 15.24
N HIS A 365 3.09 -11.09 14.23
CA HIS A 365 3.77 -9.83 14.46
C HIS A 365 2.83 -8.75 15.00
N VAL A 366 1.62 -8.62 14.43
CA VAL A 366 0.59 -7.68 14.90
C VAL A 366 0.26 -7.95 16.36
N LYS A 367 0.04 -9.22 16.72
CA LYS A 367 -0.22 -9.63 18.09
C LYS A 367 0.87 -9.19 19.07
N GLU A 368 2.14 -9.42 18.73
CA GLU A 368 3.25 -9.04 19.62
C GLU A 368 3.48 -7.52 19.66
N ALA A 369 3.21 -6.79 18.57
CA ALA A 369 3.22 -5.32 18.58
C ALA A 369 2.13 -4.74 19.48
N LEU A 370 0.88 -5.22 19.36
CA LEU A 370 -0.24 -4.79 20.20
C LEU A 370 0.02 -5.11 21.69
N LYS A 371 0.65 -6.25 21.97
CA LYS A 371 1.04 -6.63 23.33
C LYS A 371 2.16 -5.77 23.91
N PHE A 372 3.14 -5.36 23.10
CA PHE A 372 4.21 -4.48 23.53
C PHE A 372 3.71 -3.05 23.72
N LEU A 373 3.08 -2.47 22.69
CA LEU A 373 2.57 -1.09 22.71
C LEU A 373 1.42 -0.91 23.71
N GLY A 374 0.60 -1.94 23.91
CA GLY A 374 -0.50 -1.92 24.87
C GLY A 374 -0.10 -1.91 26.34
N LYS A 375 1.20 -1.98 26.66
CA LYS A 375 1.72 -1.78 28.01
C LYS A 375 1.81 -0.31 28.41
N ASP A 376 1.86 0.59 27.43
CA ASP A 376 1.95 2.03 27.63
C ASP A 376 0.70 2.56 28.36
N ASP A 377 0.90 3.15 29.54
CA ASP A 377 -0.19 3.66 30.38
C ASP A 377 -0.94 4.85 29.74
N ASP A 378 -0.27 5.62 28.88
CA ASP A 378 -0.85 6.74 28.14
C ASP A 378 -1.55 6.26 26.85
N GLY A 379 -1.26 5.05 26.38
CA GLY A 379 -1.84 4.40 25.21
C GLY A 379 -0.97 4.56 23.96
N TYR A 380 -1.48 4.17 22.79
CA TYR A 380 -0.65 4.16 21.58
C TYR A 380 -1.40 4.45 20.27
N PHE A 381 -0.62 4.79 19.25
CA PHE A 381 -1.03 4.76 17.84
C PHE A 381 -0.22 3.68 17.10
N LEU A 382 -0.87 2.87 16.28
CA LEU A 382 -0.21 1.88 15.43
C LEU A 382 -0.83 1.91 14.04
N MET A 383 0.00 2.06 13.01
CA MET A 383 -0.38 1.82 11.63
C MET A 383 0.11 0.44 11.18
N ILE A 384 -0.78 -0.33 10.54
CA ILE A 384 -0.49 -1.65 9.99
C ILE A 384 -0.85 -1.65 8.50
N GLU A 385 0.09 -2.04 7.66
CA GLU A 385 -0.07 -2.16 6.21
C GLU A 385 0.13 -3.62 5.75
N GLN A 386 -0.77 -4.09 4.89
CA GLN A 386 -0.52 -5.25 4.03
C GLN A 386 -0.33 -4.75 2.60
N GLY A 387 0.93 -4.47 2.25
CA GLY A 387 1.31 -3.75 1.02
C GLY A 387 1.43 -4.66 -0.20
N ASP A 388 1.45 -5.99 0.00
CA ASP A 388 1.53 -6.96 -1.10
C ASP A 388 0.25 -6.95 -1.97
N ILE A 389 -0.86 -6.41 -1.46
CA ILE A 389 -2.12 -6.25 -2.22
C ILE A 389 -1.89 -5.37 -3.45
N ASP A 390 -1.22 -4.22 -3.27
CA ASP A 390 -0.86 -3.29 -4.35
C ASP A 390 0.07 -3.95 -5.37
N TRP A 391 1.09 -4.66 -4.89
CA TRP A 391 2.10 -5.28 -5.76
C TRP A 391 1.52 -6.45 -6.55
N ALA A 392 0.68 -7.27 -5.94
CA ALA A 392 -0.02 -8.35 -6.61
C ALA A 392 -1.01 -7.81 -7.66
N ALA A 393 -1.70 -6.70 -7.35
CA ALA A 393 -2.58 -6.04 -8.31
C ALA A 393 -1.81 -5.46 -9.51
N HIS A 394 -0.65 -4.84 -9.28
CA HIS A 394 0.24 -4.40 -10.35
C HIS A 394 0.85 -5.54 -11.17
N GLY A 395 1.05 -6.70 -10.56
CA GLY A 395 1.55 -7.91 -11.19
C GLY A 395 0.50 -8.68 -12.00
N ASP A 396 -0.78 -8.28 -11.94
CA ASP A 396 -1.93 -9.05 -12.44
C ASP A 396 -1.95 -10.50 -11.89
N HIS A 397 -1.63 -10.63 -10.59
CA HIS A 397 -1.57 -11.92 -9.89
C HIS A 397 -2.73 -12.03 -8.89
N LEU A 398 -3.91 -12.44 -9.37
CA LEU A 398 -5.07 -12.53 -8.50
C LEU A 398 -4.90 -13.54 -7.37
N ASP A 399 -4.21 -14.66 -7.57
CA ASP A 399 -3.98 -15.64 -6.49
C ASP A 399 -3.20 -15.02 -5.32
N ASP A 400 -2.16 -14.23 -5.63
CA ASP A 400 -1.36 -13.53 -4.62
C ASP A 400 -2.16 -12.38 -3.98
N LEU A 401 -2.96 -11.64 -4.77
CA LEU A 401 -3.83 -10.58 -4.29
C LEU A 401 -4.86 -11.13 -3.30
N LEU A 402 -5.54 -12.23 -3.66
CA LEU A 402 -6.50 -12.91 -2.80
C LEU A 402 -5.83 -13.43 -1.53
N GLY A 403 -4.63 -14.00 -1.66
CA GLY A 403 -3.82 -14.42 -0.53
C GLY A 403 -3.52 -13.26 0.45
N ALA A 404 -3.06 -12.12 -0.05
CA ALA A 404 -2.80 -10.93 0.74
C ALA A 404 -4.08 -10.32 1.37
N MET A 405 -5.22 -10.41 0.67
CA MET A 405 -6.53 -10.03 1.23
C MET A 405 -6.97 -10.95 2.38
N LEU A 406 -6.64 -12.23 2.33
CA LEU A 406 -6.88 -13.17 3.44
C LEU A 406 -5.88 -12.96 4.58
N ASP A 407 -4.68 -12.48 4.30
CA ASP A 407 -3.69 -12.13 5.32
C ASP A 407 -4.14 -10.89 6.12
N ILE A 408 -4.60 -9.82 5.46
CA ILE A 408 -5.15 -8.65 6.17
C ILE A 408 -6.45 -8.97 6.90
N ASP A 409 -7.24 -9.95 6.45
CA ASP A 409 -8.40 -10.46 7.17
C ASP A 409 -8.03 -11.09 8.52
N ASP A 410 -6.97 -11.89 8.54
CA ASP A 410 -6.41 -12.48 9.77
C ASP A 410 -5.85 -11.40 10.71
N ILE A 411 -5.19 -10.37 10.16
CA ILE A 411 -4.70 -9.21 10.91
C ILE A 411 -5.86 -8.45 11.58
N VAL A 412 -6.90 -8.12 10.83
CA VAL A 412 -8.05 -7.37 11.36
C VAL A 412 -8.76 -8.18 12.44
N ALA A 413 -8.92 -9.50 12.25
CA ALA A 413 -9.49 -10.37 13.27
C ALA A 413 -8.70 -10.29 14.59
N GLU A 414 -7.37 -10.38 14.52
CA GLU A 414 -6.50 -10.27 15.70
C GLU A 414 -6.59 -8.91 16.39
N VAL A 415 -6.64 -7.81 15.63
CA VAL A 415 -6.81 -6.46 16.20
C VAL A 415 -8.16 -6.33 16.91
N LYS A 416 -9.24 -6.82 16.31
CA LYS A 416 -10.59 -6.80 16.91
C LYS A 416 -10.63 -7.62 18.20
N ASP A 417 -10.06 -8.82 18.17
CA ASP A 417 -9.93 -9.68 19.35
C ASP A 417 -9.11 -8.98 20.44
N TRP A 418 -8.02 -8.29 20.08
CA TRP A 418 -7.24 -7.52 21.05
C TRP A 418 -8.07 -6.37 21.65
N ILE A 419 -8.81 -5.61 20.84
CA ILE A 419 -9.66 -4.50 21.32
C ILE A 419 -10.71 -5.02 22.31
N ASP A 420 -11.41 -6.10 21.97
CA ASP A 420 -12.45 -6.70 22.82
C ASP A 420 -11.89 -7.15 24.18
N ASN A 421 -10.63 -7.59 24.21
CA ASN A 421 -9.93 -8.00 25.42
C ASN A 421 -9.25 -6.84 26.18
N ASN A 422 -9.15 -5.65 25.59
CA ASN A 422 -8.42 -4.50 26.14
C ASN A 422 -9.30 -3.24 26.30
N GLY A 423 -10.52 -3.44 26.78
CA GLY A 423 -11.45 -2.35 27.14
C GLY A 423 -12.43 -1.95 26.05
N GLY A 424 -12.45 -2.69 24.93
CA GLY A 424 -13.40 -2.51 23.83
C GLY A 424 -13.27 -1.14 23.14
N TYR A 425 -14.24 -0.84 22.30
CA TYR A 425 -14.29 0.42 21.55
C TYR A 425 -14.59 1.66 22.40
N GLU A 426 -14.85 1.52 23.71
CA GLU A 426 -14.90 2.69 24.61
C GLU A 426 -13.52 3.31 24.85
N LYS A 427 -12.44 2.54 24.65
CA LYS A 427 -11.06 2.97 24.85
C LYS A 427 -10.20 2.94 23.59
N ASN A 428 -10.64 2.23 22.58
CA ASN A 428 -9.87 1.95 21.38
C ASN A 428 -10.67 2.35 20.15
N ALA A 429 -9.96 2.73 19.09
CA ALA A 429 -10.57 2.96 17.79
C ALA A 429 -9.80 2.18 16.72
N LEU A 430 -10.54 1.54 15.81
CA LEU A 430 -10.02 0.83 14.66
C LEU A 430 -10.50 1.54 13.39
N TYR A 431 -9.56 1.91 12.53
CA TYR A 431 -9.82 2.46 11.21
C TYR A 431 -9.27 1.51 10.16
N ILE A 432 -10.08 1.20 9.14
CA ILE A 432 -9.69 0.32 8.03
C ILE A 432 -9.99 1.05 6.72
N THR A 433 -8.99 1.18 5.87
CA THR A 433 -9.07 1.87 4.58
C THR A 433 -7.91 1.44 3.69
N ALA A 434 -7.94 1.81 2.40
CA ALA A 434 -6.79 1.75 1.52
C ALA A 434 -6.29 3.15 1.17
N ASP A 435 -5.07 3.19 0.69
CA ASP A 435 -4.45 4.39 0.15
C ASP A 435 -5.06 4.74 -1.22
N HIS A 436 -5.33 3.76 -2.08
CA HIS A 436 -6.06 3.90 -3.36
C HIS A 436 -6.76 2.59 -3.79
N ASP A 437 -7.41 2.62 -4.96
CA ASP A 437 -8.08 1.47 -5.58
C ASP A 437 -7.39 1.11 -6.90
N HIS A 438 -7.36 -0.19 -7.23
CA HIS A 438 -7.02 -0.72 -8.54
C HIS A 438 -8.29 -1.07 -9.31
N TYR A 439 -8.31 -0.84 -10.62
CA TYR A 439 -9.49 -1.10 -11.46
C TYR A 439 -9.71 -2.60 -11.70
N LEU A 440 -9.84 -3.41 -10.65
CA LEU A 440 -10.21 -4.81 -10.77
C LEU A 440 -11.66 -4.92 -11.28
N THR A 441 -11.85 -5.73 -12.31
CA THR A 441 -13.16 -6.12 -12.83
C THR A 441 -13.33 -7.62 -12.67
N LEU A 442 -14.39 -8.03 -11.96
CA LEU A 442 -14.77 -9.44 -11.80
C LEU A 442 -15.87 -9.81 -12.79
N MET A 443 -15.71 -10.95 -13.46
CA MET A 443 -16.73 -11.48 -14.35
C MET A 443 -17.83 -12.19 -13.56
N ASP A 444 -19.05 -12.25 -14.12
CA ASP A 444 -20.20 -12.90 -13.47
C ASP A 444 -19.98 -14.38 -13.13
N HIS A 445 -19.05 -15.03 -13.83
CA HIS A 445 -18.68 -16.43 -13.64
C HIS A 445 -17.48 -16.63 -12.69
N PHE A 446 -16.88 -15.55 -12.16
CA PHE A 446 -15.86 -15.65 -11.12
C PHE A 446 -16.39 -16.44 -9.89
N PRO A 447 -15.62 -17.40 -9.33
CA PRO A 447 -14.21 -17.73 -9.61
C PRO A 447 -14.00 -18.87 -10.62
N GLU A 448 -15.04 -19.34 -11.30
CA GLU A 448 -14.90 -20.38 -12.31
C GLU A 448 -14.05 -19.80 -13.46
N VAL A 449 -12.97 -20.47 -13.86
CA VAL A 449 -12.15 -20.11 -15.03
C VAL A 449 -12.28 -21.24 -16.04
N ASP A 450 -12.39 -20.93 -17.34
CA ASP A 450 -12.13 -21.95 -18.37
C ASP A 450 -10.61 -22.17 -18.43
N ASP A 451 -10.17 -23.33 -17.93
CA ASP A 451 -8.78 -23.79 -17.70
C ASP A 451 -7.88 -23.81 -18.96
N THR A 452 -8.32 -23.21 -20.07
CA THR A 452 -7.67 -23.28 -21.39
C THR A 452 -6.98 -21.98 -21.83
N GLN A 453 -7.15 -20.87 -21.11
CA GLN A 453 -6.44 -19.61 -21.38
C GLN A 453 -6.06 -18.94 -20.05
N SER A 454 -4.92 -19.33 -19.46
CA SER A 454 -4.37 -18.56 -18.34
C SER A 454 -4.07 -17.14 -18.84
N GLN A 455 -4.48 -16.11 -18.08
CA GLN A 455 -4.15 -14.69 -18.33
C GLN A 455 -2.67 -14.49 -18.67
N THR A 456 -1.81 -15.35 -18.16
CA THR A 456 -0.36 -15.35 -18.39
C THR A 456 0.09 -15.51 -19.84
N GLU A 457 -0.68 -16.14 -20.73
CA GLU A 457 -0.32 -16.19 -22.17
C GLU A 457 -0.58 -14.84 -22.88
N HIS A 458 -1.43 -13.98 -22.33
CA HIS A 458 -1.82 -12.68 -22.89
C HIS A 458 -1.19 -11.47 -22.19
N LEU A 459 -0.49 -11.67 -21.06
CA LEU A 459 0.30 -10.63 -20.37
C LEU A 459 1.47 -10.07 -21.22
N ALA A 460 1.88 -10.77 -22.27
CA ALA A 460 2.99 -10.36 -23.12
C ALA A 460 2.62 -9.30 -24.17
N ASP A 461 1.33 -9.10 -24.44
CA ASP A 461 0.85 -8.16 -25.45
C ASP A 461 -0.23 -7.29 -24.80
N PHE A 462 0.17 -6.10 -24.31
CA PHE A 462 -0.65 -5.03 -23.70
C PHE A 462 -1.71 -4.44 -24.67
N SER A 463 -2.28 -5.29 -25.51
CA SER A 463 -3.21 -4.99 -26.58
C SER A 463 -4.63 -5.31 -26.12
N THR A 464 -5.60 -4.56 -26.65
CA THR A 464 -7.04 -4.73 -26.41
C THR A 464 -7.47 -6.19 -26.59
N TRP A 465 -8.00 -6.80 -25.54
CA TRP A 465 -8.58 -8.14 -25.60
C TRP A 465 -9.87 -8.12 -26.42
N SER A 466 -10.14 -9.19 -27.18
CA SER A 466 -11.43 -9.32 -27.85
C SER A 466 -12.54 -9.64 -26.85
N ASP A 467 -13.81 -9.38 -27.21
CA ASP A 467 -14.94 -9.77 -26.36
C ASP A 467 -14.97 -11.28 -26.07
N GLU A 468 -14.40 -12.11 -26.96
CA GLU A 468 -14.28 -13.55 -26.78
C GLU A 468 -13.22 -13.88 -25.72
N ASP A 469 -12.05 -13.22 -25.76
CA ASP A 469 -10.99 -13.37 -24.76
C ASP A 469 -11.49 -12.96 -23.37
N ILE A 470 -12.21 -11.82 -23.28
CA ILE A 470 -12.76 -11.31 -22.01
C ILE A 470 -13.80 -12.27 -21.42
N GLN A 471 -14.61 -12.92 -22.25
CA GLN A 471 -15.59 -13.89 -21.78
C GLN A 471 -14.97 -15.19 -21.24
N ASN A 472 -13.71 -15.47 -21.58
CA ASN A 472 -13.01 -16.68 -21.15
C ASN A 472 -12.18 -16.48 -19.88
N VAL A 473 -11.95 -15.24 -19.44
CA VAL A 473 -11.26 -14.94 -18.18
C VAL A 473 -12.24 -14.70 -17.03
N ALA A 474 -11.83 -15.01 -15.81
CA ALA A 474 -12.67 -14.75 -14.63
C ALA A 474 -12.53 -13.32 -14.09
N HIS A 475 -11.46 -12.60 -14.44
CA HIS A 475 -11.21 -11.21 -14.02
C HIS A 475 -10.23 -10.50 -14.98
N PHE A 476 -10.08 -9.18 -14.83
CA PHE A 476 -9.03 -8.36 -15.45
C PHE A 476 -8.92 -6.99 -14.76
N PHE A 477 -7.83 -6.26 -14.98
CA PHE A 477 -7.66 -4.88 -14.52
C PHE A 477 -7.93 -3.86 -15.64
N GLY A 478 -8.93 -3.01 -15.43
CA GLY A 478 -9.37 -1.96 -16.37
C GLY A 478 -10.87 -2.04 -16.68
N PRO A 479 -11.37 -1.16 -17.55
CA PRO A 479 -12.72 -1.26 -18.10
C PRO A 479 -12.86 -2.39 -19.12
N TRP A 480 -14.10 -2.85 -19.38
CA TRP A 480 -14.36 -3.87 -20.40
C TRP A 480 -13.74 -3.50 -21.75
N GLY A 481 -12.92 -4.38 -22.32
CA GLY A 481 -12.22 -4.15 -23.59
C GLY A 481 -10.80 -3.62 -23.45
N ALA A 482 -10.41 -3.13 -22.27
CA ALA A 482 -9.02 -2.82 -21.96
C ALA A 482 -8.28 -4.12 -21.67
N GLY A 483 -7.30 -4.46 -22.51
CA GLY A 483 -6.40 -5.58 -22.23
C GLY A 483 -5.42 -5.19 -21.14
N GLY A 484 -5.28 -6.05 -20.12
CA GLY A 484 -4.35 -6.01 -18.99
C GLY A 484 -3.58 -4.73 -18.73
N ASN A 485 -3.96 -3.99 -17.68
CA ASN A 485 -3.19 -2.85 -17.21
C ASN A 485 -2.13 -3.28 -16.19
N GLY A 486 -0.85 -3.03 -16.50
CA GLY A 486 0.27 -3.09 -15.57
C GLY A 486 0.22 -1.96 -14.52
N TRP A 487 1.31 -1.22 -14.33
CA TRP A 487 1.39 -0.12 -13.33
C TRP A 487 0.34 1.01 -13.48
N GLY A 488 -0.51 1.01 -14.50
CA GLY A 488 -1.57 1.99 -14.75
C GLY A 488 -2.96 1.63 -14.19
N SER A 489 -3.07 0.63 -13.31
CA SER A 489 -4.36 0.16 -12.78
C SER A 489 -4.93 0.99 -11.63
N HIS A 490 -4.16 1.93 -11.06
CA HIS A 490 -4.67 2.84 -10.03
C HIS A 490 -5.85 3.65 -10.54
N THR A 491 -6.79 3.94 -9.65
CA THR A 491 -7.96 4.74 -9.98
C THR A 491 -8.18 5.88 -8.99
N THR A 492 -8.99 6.83 -9.44
CA THR A 492 -9.56 7.92 -8.65
C THR A 492 -10.87 7.50 -7.97
N ARG A 493 -11.18 6.19 -7.94
CA ARG A 493 -12.33 5.66 -7.21
C ARG A 493 -12.15 5.94 -5.73
N PRO A 494 -13.17 6.51 -5.09
CA PRO A 494 -13.10 6.71 -3.67
C PRO A 494 -13.03 5.37 -2.95
N VAL A 495 -12.10 5.30 -2.00
CA VAL A 495 -12.00 4.20 -1.06
C VAL A 495 -12.94 4.43 0.10
N VAL A 496 -13.33 3.39 0.81
CA VAL A 496 -14.11 3.55 2.03
C VAL A 496 -13.19 3.68 3.25
N ILE A 497 -13.63 4.42 4.25
CA ILE A 497 -13.06 4.34 5.58
C ILE A 497 -14.11 3.68 6.43
N HIS A 498 -13.75 2.53 6.98
CA HIS A 498 -14.45 2.00 8.11
C HIS A 498 -13.88 2.58 9.41
N HIS A 499 -14.74 2.83 10.38
CA HIS A 499 -14.34 3.13 11.75
C HIS A 499 -15.22 2.42 12.78
N GLU A 500 -14.60 1.87 13.81
CA GLU A 500 -15.22 1.44 15.05
C GLU A 500 -14.47 2.10 16.21
N GLY A 501 -15.15 2.90 17.04
CA GLY A 501 -14.52 3.67 18.12
C GLY A 501 -15.34 4.87 18.58
#